data_AF-A0A3L6DGC4-F1
#
_entry.id   AF-A0A3L6DGC4-F1
#
_cell.length_a   1.000
_cell.length_b   1.000
_cell.length_c   1.000
_cell.angle_alpha   90.00
_cell.angle_beta   90.00
_cell.angle_gamma   90.00
#
_symmetry.space_group_name_H-M   'P 1'
#
loop_
_entity.id
_entity.type
_entity.pdbx_description
1 polymer ?
#
loop_
_entity_poly.entity_id
_entity_poly.type
_entity_poly.pdbx_seq_one_letter_code
_entity_poly.pdbx_strand_id
1 'polypeptide(L)'
;MHAVDTMEALVAEPRVEGKESKTPTEAVAQVLSSSKFLYNIGLVPATKKSCNGGDPTRVAELEAELESEKQNSLEVRAQLDALKKKVEESEEARAKELEKINDLQKGADETNALLRRLFSLNK
;
A
#
# COMPACT_ATOMS: atom_id res chain seq x y z
N MET A 1 32.54 16.58 -25.22
CA MET A 1 33.44 16.73 -24.05
C MET A 1 33.96 18.17 -24.08
N HIS A 2 33.10 19.16 -23.80
CA HIS A 2 33.39 20.59 -24.09
C HIS A 2 33.03 21.56 -22.96
N ALA A 3 32.48 21.09 -21.83
CA ALA A 3 32.01 21.97 -20.77
C ALA A 3 33.16 22.66 -20.00
N VAL A 4 34.28 21.95 -19.83
CA VAL A 4 35.49 22.48 -19.20
C VAL A 4 36.14 23.53 -20.11
N ASP A 5 36.35 23.20 -21.40
CA ASP A 5 36.85 24.16 -22.40
C ASP A 5 35.99 25.44 -22.48
N THR A 6 34.66 25.30 -22.34
CA THR A 6 33.73 26.43 -22.33
C THR A 6 33.88 27.29 -21.08
N MET A 7 34.06 26.68 -19.89
CA MET A 7 34.34 27.44 -18.66
C MET A 7 35.67 28.19 -18.76
N GLU A 8 36.72 27.53 -19.24
CA GLU A 8 38.06 28.14 -19.39
C GLU A 8 38.03 29.33 -20.35
N ALA A 9 37.32 29.21 -21.48
CA ALA A 9 37.15 30.31 -22.43
C ALA A 9 36.37 31.51 -21.85
N LEU A 10 35.33 31.26 -21.04
CA LEU A 10 34.53 32.31 -20.39
C LEU A 10 35.31 33.08 -19.32
N VAL A 11 36.28 32.43 -18.68
CA VAL A 11 37.15 33.04 -17.66
C VAL A 11 38.36 33.73 -18.31
N ALA A 12 38.84 33.24 -19.45
CA ALA A 12 39.97 33.81 -20.19
C ALA A 12 39.60 34.96 -21.15
N GLU A 13 38.31 35.31 -21.26
CA GLU A 13 37.79 36.33 -22.18
C GLU A 13 38.44 37.71 -21.87
N PRO A 14 39.09 38.39 -22.85
CA PRO A 14 39.81 39.64 -22.62
C PRO A 14 38.90 40.75 -22.06
N ARG A 15 39.39 41.45 -21.03
CA ARG A 15 38.70 42.56 -20.38
C ARG A 15 38.38 43.67 -21.38
N VAL A 16 37.11 43.81 -21.74
CA VAL A 16 36.62 45.00 -22.45
C VAL A 16 36.60 46.17 -21.45
N GLU A 17 37.23 47.28 -21.80
CA GLU A 17 37.35 48.47 -20.95
C GLU A 17 35.96 48.93 -20.46
N GLY A 18 35.72 48.84 -19.15
CA GLY A 18 34.43 49.18 -18.51
C GLY A 18 33.51 48.00 -18.13
N LYS A 19 33.90 46.74 -18.36
CA LYS A 19 33.16 45.54 -17.87
C LYS A 19 34.03 44.72 -16.92
N GLU A 20 33.45 44.27 -15.81
CA GLU A 20 34.09 43.29 -14.92
C GLU A 20 34.19 41.94 -15.65
N SER A 21 35.35 41.28 -15.53
CA SER A 21 35.54 39.92 -16.03
C SER A 21 34.62 38.96 -15.30
N LYS A 22 34.04 37.98 -16.01
CA LYS A 22 33.19 36.95 -15.40
C LYS A 22 33.98 36.21 -14.33
N THR A 23 33.41 36.12 -13.14
CA THR A 23 33.99 35.30 -12.07
C THR A 23 33.88 33.81 -12.44
N PRO A 24 34.74 32.94 -11.89
CA PRO A 24 34.62 31.49 -12.08
C PRO A 24 33.21 30.97 -11.74
N THR A 25 32.59 31.54 -10.71
CA THR A 25 31.22 31.21 -10.29
C THR A 25 30.19 31.54 -11.38
N GLU A 26 30.32 32.68 -12.04
CA GLU A 26 29.42 33.07 -13.14
C GLU A 26 29.63 32.21 -14.39
N ALA A 27 30.88 31.87 -14.71
CA ALA A 27 31.19 30.93 -15.79
C ALA A 27 30.57 29.56 -15.52
N VAL A 28 30.66 29.06 -14.29
CA VAL A 28 30.02 27.80 -13.87
C VAL A 28 28.50 27.87 -14.01
N ALA A 29 27.87 28.95 -13.55
CA ALA A 29 26.43 29.14 -13.68
C ALA A 29 25.96 29.17 -15.15
N GLN A 30 26.75 29.82 -16.02
CA GLN A 30 26.46 29.90 -17.46
C GLN A 30 26.61 28.53 -18.16
N VAL A 31 27.62 27.73 -17.80
CA VAL A 31 27.81 26.40 -18.37
C VAL A 31 26.77 25.42 -17.85
N LEU A 32 26.41 25.49 -16.56
CA LEU A 32 25.34 24.67 -15.99
C LEU A 32 23.96 24.96 -16.60
N SER A 33 23.69 26.22 -16.94
CA SER A 33 22.43 26.62 -17.58
C SER A 33 22.34 26.27 -19.06
N SER A 34 23.47 26.19 -19.76
CA SER A 34 23.54 25.82 -21.18
C SER A 34 23.73 24.31 -21.43
N SER A 35 24.08 23.54 -20.40
CA SER A 35 24.33 22.10 -20.48
C SER A 35 23.13 21.26 -20.03
N LYS A 36 23.05 20.03 -20.55
CA LYS A 36 22.11 18.99 -20.08
C LYS A 36 22.56 18.29 -18.79
N PHE A 37 23.68 18.69 -18.20
CA PHE A 37 24.25 18.03 -17.02
C PHE A 37 23.23 17.88 -15.89
N LEU A 38 22.57 18.98 -15.49
CA LEU A 38 21.56 18.96 -14.42
C LEU A 38 20.40 18.02 -14.79
N TYR A 39 19.89 18.12 -16.02
CA TYR A 39 18.82 17.25 -16.51
C TYR A 39 19.19 15.76 -16.45
N ASN A 40 20.41 15.41 -16.87
CA ASN A 40 20.90 14.03 -16.86
C ASN A 40 21.04 13.43 -15.46
N ILE A 41 21.21 14.27 -14.43
CA ILE A 41 21.28 13.84 -13.01
C ILE A 41 19.94 14.03 -12.28
N GLY A 42 18.85 14.32 -13.00
CA GLY A 42 17.51 14.50 -12.43
C GLY A 42 17.29 15.85 -11.74
N LEU A 43 18.19 16.82 -11.91
CA LEU A 43 18.02 18.19 -11.44
C LEU A 43 17.49 19.07 -12.56
N VAL A 44 16.39 19.79 -12.33
CA VAL A 44 15.90 20.79 -13.29
C VAL A 44 16.64 22.11 -13.01
N PRO A 45 17.29 22.74 -14.01
CA PRO A 45 17.86 24.08 -13.84
C PRO A 45 16.77 25.01 -13.31
N ALA A 46 17.06 25.78 -12.26
CA ALA A 46 16.11 26.71 -11.66
C ALA A 46 15.81 27.89 -12.59
N THR A 47 15.09 27.64 -13.69
CA THR A 47 14.50 28.68 -14.52
C THR A 47 13.32 29.23 -13.75
N LYS A 48 13.55 30.27 -12.95
CA LYS A 48 12.55 31.14 -12.31
C LYS A 48 11.11 30.59 -12.30
N LYS A 49 10.84 29.57 -11.48
CA LYS A 49 9.50 29.25 -10.98
C LYS A 49 9.64 28.30 -9.79
N SER A 50 9.29 28.86 -8.64
CA SER A 50 8.92 28.23 -7.38
C SER A 50 9.73 27.02 -6.91
N CYS A 51 10.69 27.31 -6.03
CA CYS A 51 10.95 26.45 -4.88
C CYS A 51 9.62 26.20 -4.14
N ASN A 52 9.40 24.98 -3.67
CA ASN A 52 8.19 24.42 -3.07
C ASN A 52 7.09 24.04 -4.07
N GLY A 53 7.03 22.74 -4.38
CA GLY A 53 5.98 22.16 -5.22
C GLY A 53 5.95 20.65 -5.09
N GLY A 54 5.77 20.13 -3.86
CA GLY A 54 5.01 18.89 -3.77
C GLY A 54 3.64 19.22 -4.34
N ASP A 55 3.25 18.60 -5.45
CA ASP A 55 1.99 18.90 -6.13
C ASP A 55 0.84 18.81 -5.12
N PRO A 56 0.19 19.93 -4.74
CA PRO A 56 -0.85 19.92 -3.71
C PRO A 56 -2.02 19.03 -4.09
N THR A 57 -2.20 18.79 -5.39
CA THR A 57 -3.16 17.82 -5.94
C THR A 57 -2.84 16.40 -5.47
N ARG A 58 -1.56 16.02 -5.50
CA ARG A 58 -1.12 14.68 -5.11
C ARG A 58 -1.30 14.43 -3.60
N VAL A 59 -1.11 15.45 -2.78
CA VAL A 59 -1.35 15.35 -1.33
C VAL A 59 -2.83 15.16 -1.04
N ALA A 60 -3.70 15.95 -1.67
CA ALA A 60 -5.14 15.82 -1.50
C ALA A 60 -5.68 14.45 -1.98
N GLU A 61 -5.16 13.94 -3.10
CA GLU A 61 -5.48 12.58 -3.59
C GLU A 61 -5.10 11.50 -2.57
N LEU A 62 -3.88 11.56 -2.02
CA LEU A 62 -3.41 10.59 -1.03
C LEU A 62 -4.19 10.65 0.28
N GLU A 63 -4.60 11.85 0.71
CA GLU A 63 -5.45 12.02 1.90
C GLU A 63 -6.84 11.42 1.68
N ALA A 64 -7.43 11.59 0.48
CA ALA A 64 -8.71 10.99 0.13
C ALA A 64 -8.63 9.46 0.04
N GLU A 65 -7.57 8.91 -0.56
CA GLU A 65 -7.33 7.47 -0.64
C GLU A 65 -7.13 6.85 0.74
N LEU A 66 -6.38 7.53 1.63
CA LEU A 66 -6.19 7.09 3.00
C LEU A 66 -7.51 7.04 3.78
N GLU A 67 -8.38 8.05 3.63
CA GLU A 67 -9.67 8.08 4.32
C GLU A 67 -10.62 7.01 3.79
N SER A 68 -10.63 6.78 2.47
CA SER A 68 -11.34 5.67 1.85
C SER A 68 -10.85 4.31 2.38
N GLU A 69 -9.54 4.11 2.49
CA GLU A 69 -8.97 2.87 3.00
C GLU A 69 -9.29 2.64 4.48
N LYS A 70 -9.28 3.69 5.32
CA LYS A 70 -9.73 3.58 6.72
C LYS A 70 -11.18 3.13 6.80
N GLN A 71 -12.05 3.74 6.00
CA GLN A 71 -13.47 3.41 5.99
C GLN A 71 -13.69 1.96 5.52
N ASN A 72 -12.99 1.54 4.48
CA ASN A 72 -13.00 0.16 4.00
C ASN A 72 -12.51 -0.81 5.08
N SER A 73 -11.41 -0.50 5.76
CA SER A 73 -10.88 -1.32 6.84
C SER A 73 -11.89 -1.50 7.99
N LEU A 74 -12.63 -0.45 8.36
CA LEU A 74 -13.69 -0.53 9.36
C LEU A 74 -14.83 -1.44 8.89
N GLU A 75 -15.24 -1.32 7.62
CA GLU A 75 -16.30 -2.15 7.05
C GLU A 75 -15.90 -3.64 7.00
N VAL A 76 -14.70 -3.94 6.49
CA VAL A 76 -14.16 -5.31 6.45
C VAL A 76 -14.10 -5.91 7.86
N ARG A 77 -13.66 -5.12 8.85
CA ARG A 77 -13.59 -5.57 10.24
C ARG A 77 -14.98 -5.88 10.81
N ALA A 78 -15.96 -5.03 10.54
CA ALA A 78 -17.35 -5.27 10.94
C ALA A 78 -17.93 -6.53 10.29
N GLN A 79 -17.65 -6.77 9.00
CA GLN A 79 -18.07 -7.99 8.30
C GLN A 79 -17.40 -9.24 8.90
N LEU A 80 -16.12 -9.15 9.26
CA LEU A 80 -15.38 -10.24 9.93
C LEU A 80 -15.98 -10.59 11.29
N ASP A 81 -16.28 -9.58 12.11
CA ASP A 81 -16.90 -9.78 13.42
C ASP A 81 -18.30 -10.41 13.30
N ALA A 82 -19.09 -9.94 12.33
CA ALA A 82 -20.40 -10.52 12.03
C ALA A 82 -20.30 -11.97 11.56
N LEU A 83 -19.33 -12.29 10.69
CA LEU A 83 -19.10 -13.64 10.20
C LEU A 83 -18.64 -14.57 11.33
N LYS A 84 -17.72 -14.10 12.18
CA LYS A 84 -17.23 -14.86 13.34
C LYS A 84 -18.37 -15.25 14.27
N LYS A 85 -19.27 -14.30 14.58
CA LYS A 85 -20.45 -14.57 15.40
C LYS A 85 -21.37 -15.64 14.77
N LYS A 86 -21.64 -15.53 13.46
CA LYS A 86 -22.45 -16.53 12.75
C LYS A 86 -21.83 -17.92 12.74
N VAL A 87 -20.50 -18.00 12.63
CA VAL A 87 -19.78 -19.28 12.69
C VAL A 87 -19.93 -19.88 14.08
N GLU A 88 -19.67 -19.11 15.14
CA GLU A 88 -19.82 -19.57 16.52
C GLU A 88 -21.23 -20.10 16.82
N GLU A 89 -22.27 -19.34 16.46
CA GLU A 89 -23.66 -19.76 16.59
C GLU A 89 -23.96 -21.04 15.78
N SER A 90 -23.42 -21.14 14.56
CA SER A 90 -23.58 -22.33 13.71
C SER A 90 -22.86 -23.55 14.28
N GLU A 91 -21.70 -23.38 14.90
CA GLU A 91 -20.93 -24.47 15.51
C GLU A 91 -21.65 -24.99 16.77
N GLU A 92 -22.19 -24.10 17.59
CA GLU A 92 -23.00 -24.47 18.75
C GLU A 92 -24.27 -25.22 18.34
N ALA A 93 -24.96 -24.76 17.30
CA ALA A 93 -26.13 -25.44 16.75
C ALA A 93 -25.76 -26.85 16.25
N ARG A 94 -24.66 -26.97 15.52
CA ARG A 94 -24.15 -28.25 15.02
C ARG A 94 -23.78 -29.20 16.16
N ALA A 95 -23.18 -28.70 17.24
CA ALA A 95 -22.84 -29.51 18.41
C ALA A 95 -24.10 -30.10 19.08
N LYS A 96 -25.15 -29.30 19.25
CA LYS A 96 -26.44 -29.75 19.79
C LYS A 96 -27.13 -30.77 18.89
N GLU A 97 -27.04 -30.62 17.57
CA GLU A 97 -27.57 -31.63 16.65
C GLU A 97 -26.82 -32.96 16.73
N LEU A 98 -25.49 -32.92 16.84
CA LEU A 98 -24.68 -34.14 17.00
C LEU A 98 -25.01 -34.87 18.31
N GLU A 99 -25.24 -34.15 19.40
CA GLU A 99 -25.69 -34.73 20.67
C GLU A 99 -27.04 -35.44 20.51
N LYS A 100 -28.03 -34.80 19.88
CA LYS A 100 -29.34 -35.42 19.61
C LYS A 100 -29.23 -36.67 18.75
N ILE A 101 -28.38 -36.66 17.73
CA ILE A 101 -28.15 -37.83 16.87
C ILE A 101 -27.57 -38.98 17.71
N ASN A 102 -26.64 -38.70 18.62
CA ASN A 102 -26.05 -39.70 19.50
C ASN A 102 -27.10 -40.32 20.43
N ASP A 103 -27.94 -39.49 21.06
CA ASP A 103 -29.02 -39.96 21.93
C ASP A 103 -30.02 -40.84 21.19
N LEU A 104 -30.39 -40.45 19.97
CA LEU A 104 -31.29 -41.24 19.12
C LEU A 104 -30.65 -42.58 18.71
N GLN A 105 -29.37 -42.58 18.36
CA GLN A 105 -28.63 -43.81 18.05
C GLN A 105 -28.60 -44.75 19.25
N LYS A 106 -28.30 -44.23 20.43
CA LYS A 106 -28.32 -45.02 21.67
C LYS A 106 -29.70 -45.60 21.95
N GLY A 107 -30.76 -44.81 21.82
CA GLY A 107 -32.14 -45.29 21.97
C GLY A 107 -32.52 -46.37 20.95
N ALA A 108 -32.05 -46.23 19.70
CA ALA A 108 -32.24 -47.24 18.66
C ALA A 108 -31.50 -48.55 18.98
N ASP A 109 -30.27 -48.47 19.47
CA ASP A 109 -29.46 -49.63 19.87
C ASP A 109 -30.07 -50.36 21.06
N GLU A 110 -30.54 -49.63 22.08
CA GLU A 110 -31.25 -50.20 23.22
C GLU A 110 -32.54 -50.90 22.80
N THR A 111 -33.33 -50.26 21.93
CA THR A 111 -34.56 -50.85 21.37
C THR A 111 -34.26 -52.13 20.59
N ASN A 112 -33.23 -52.09 19.73
CA ASN A 112 -32.78 -53.26 18.96
C ASN A 112 -32.31 -54.40 19.88
N ALA A 113 -31.60 -54.10 20.96
CA ALA A 113 -31.17 -55.08 21.94
C ALA A 113 -32.37 -55.75 22.63
N LEU A 114 -33.38 -54.97 23.03
CA LEU A 114 -34.61 -55.49 23.62
C LEU A 114 -35.37 -56.40 22.65
N LEU A 115 -35.52 -55.99 21.39
CA LEU A 115 -36.17 -56.80 20.36
C LEU A 115 -35.46 -58.14 20.16
N ARG A 116 -34.11 -58.14 20.06
CA ARG A 116 -33.32 -59.37 19.95
C ARG A 116 -33.55 -60.31 21.13
N ARG A 117 -33.64 -59.78 22.36
CA ARG A 117 -33.91 -60.57 23.56
C ARG A 117 -35.32 -61.18 23.53
N LEU A 118 -36.34 -60.41 23.14
CA LEU A 118 -37.71 -60.91 23.01
C LEU A 118 -37.82 -62.04 21.97
N PHE A 119 -37.19 -61.88 20.81
CA PHE A 119 -37.19 -62.94 19.79
C PHE A 119 -36.42 -64.18 20.23
N SER A 120 -35.40 -64.03 21.08
CA SER A 120 -34.64 -65.16 21.62
C SER A 120 -35.43 -65.96 22.68
N LEU A 121 -36.41 -65.33 23.35
CA LEU A 121 -37.27 -65.95 24.36
C LEU A 121 -38.49 -66.68 23.75
N ASN A 122 -38.84 -66.39 22.50
CA ASN A 122 -39.95 -67.04 21.77
C ASN A 122 -39.47 -68.18 20.86
N LYS A 123 -38.31 -68.78 21.18
CA LYS A 123 -37.73 -69.95 20.50
C LYS A 123 -37.83 -71.19 21.37
#